data_AF-A0A954Z4B8-F1
#
_entry.id   AF-A0A954Z4B8-F1
#
_cell.length_a   1.000
_cell.length_b   1.000
_cell.length_c   1.000
_cell.angle_alpha   90.00
_cell.angle_beta   90.00
_cell.angle_gamma   90.00
#
_symmetry.space_group_name_H-M   'P 1'
#
loop_
_entity.id
_entity.type
_entity.pdbx_description
1 polymer ?
#
loop_
_entity_poly.entity_id
_entity_poly.type
_entity_poly.pdbx_seq_one_letter_code
_entity_poly.pdbx_strand_id
1 'polypeptide(L)'
;MNERDIWWKIVLVAVLSALALAAVNPINEKIKWGIDLAGGYSLMYELDNTGMQGTDRTELPRRVIEVLQRRVDPRGVFNLVWRPVGTNRIEIQMPAPPEGEAGPRKDLEKYQDQLRATLLRRNQVVAAISRTPADRPAAFDNLAGGIEERVGLLNSAATAYDDLKQAQSQYEANKAEAETKNLSKDQITEWVKLPVEERAAQMASLEKDVATRKPLLEAIARAWDELEAARKETESADAAATPAPDINNLTSNYNRAVANLLRMNIDVDSATTGVNINTLVAREEALDGAIADVLATNVDVGRLQVLLEMPANGEGRIKGLEAVIAAHPAQKDIIDGIIKAYDDLNTNKSGEGRLDPADLQRL
;
A
#
# COMPACT_ATOMS: atom_id res chain seq x y z
N MET A 1 47.91 -53.76 -55.22
CA MET A 1 47.06 -53.53 -54.02
C MET A 1 45.83 -54.39 -54.18
N ASN A 2 45.61 -55.36 -53.28
CA ASN A 2 44.49 -56.29 -53.38
C ASN A 2 43.17 -55.54 -53.16
N GLU A 3 42.21 -55.69 -54.08
CA GLU A 3 40.88 -55.04 -54.01
C GLU A 3 40.12 -55.40 -52.72
N ARG A 4 40.43 -56.55 -52.11
CA ARG A 4 39.89 -56.98 -50.81
C ARG A 4 40.36 -56.13 -49.61
N ASP A 5 41.54 -55.50 -49.68
CA ASP A 5 42.07 -54.64 -48.60
C ASP A 5 41.49 -53.22 -48.61
N ILE A 6 40.78 -52.83 -49.67
CA ILE A 6 40.16 -51.51 -49.79
C ILE A 6 38.77 -51.52 -49.15
N TRP A 7 38.02 -52.62 -49.28
CA TRP A 7 36.64 -52.72 -48.78
C TRP A 7 36.51 -52.53 -47.27
N TRP A 8 37.39 -53.13 -46.46
CA TRP A 8 37.33 -52.95 -45.00
C TRP A 8 37.67 -51.53 -44.57
N LYS A 9 38.55 -50.84 -45.31
CA LYS A 9 38.89 -49.42 -45.06
C LYS A 9 37.71 -48.52 -45.38
N ILE A 10 36.99 -48.79 -46.48
CA ILE A 10 35.76 -48.06 -46.84
C ILE A 10 34.71 -48.23 -45.74
N VAL A 11 34.50 -49.46 -45.24
CA VAL A 11 33.56 -49.73 -44.15
C VAL A 11 33.99 -49.01 -42.87
N LEU A 12 35.27 -49.06 -42.53
CA LEU A 12 35.80 -48.39 -41.34
C LEU A 12 35.66 -46.85 -41.42
N VAL A 13 35.94 -46.27 -42.60
CA VAL A 13 35.73 -44.83 -42.84
C VAL A 13 34.24 -44.49 -42.74
N ALA A 14 33.35 -45.29 -43.34
CA ALA A 14 31.91 -45.06 -43.26
C ALA A 14 31.38 -45.12 -41.81
N VAL A 15 31.87 -46.07 -41.01
CA VAL A 15 31.52 -46.20 -39.59
C VAL A 15 32.05 -45.02 -38.77
N LEU A 16 33.31 -44.61 -38.99
CA LEU A 16 33.87 -43.43 -38.32
C LEU A 16 33.14 -42.15 -38.70
N SER A 17 32.77 -41.98 -39.97
CA SER A 17 31.97 -40.84 -40.43
C SER A 17 30.57 -40.85 -39.83
N ALA A 18 29.92 -42.01 -39.74
CA ALA A 18 28.61 -42.14 -39.11
C ALA A 18 28.65 -41.84 -37.60
N LEU A 19 29.69 -42.31 -36.90
CA LEU A 19 29.92 -42.00 -35.49
C LEU A 19 30.20 -40.51 -35.25
N ALA A 20 30.98 -39.88 -36.13
CA ALA A 20 31.23 -38.43 -36.07
C ALA A 20 29.94 -37.62 -36.25
N LEU A 21 29.09 -38.00 -37.22
CA LEU A 21 27.79 -37.36 -37.44
C LEU A 21 26.84 -37.59 -36.25
N ALA A 22 26.82 -38.78 -35.68
CA ALA A 22 26.01 -39.10 -34.49
C ALA A 22 26.51 -38.35 -33.24
N ALA A 23 27.82 -38.14 -33.11
CA ALA A 23 28.39 -37.37 -32.00
C ALA A 23 27.95 -35.91 -32.06
N VAL A 24 27.84 -35.32 -33.25
CA VAL A 24 27.53 -33.89 -33.47
C VAL A 24 26.03 -33.58 -33.52
N ASN A 25 25.17 -34.54 -33.85
CA ASN A 25 23.71 -34.36 -33.91
C ASN A 25 23.04 -34.72 -32.56
N PRO A 26 22.10 -33.93 -32.00
CA PRO A 26 21.61 -32.61 -32.44
C PRO A 26 22.62 -31.47 -32.17
N ILE A 27 22.97 -30.72 -33.23
CA ILE A 27 23.99 -29.65 -33.25
C ILE A 27 23.65 -28.52 -32.26
N ASN A 28 22.37 -28.19 -32.19
CA ASN A 28 21.77 -27.15 -31.37
C ASN A 28 21.85 -27.43 -29.85
N GLU A 29 22.04 -28.67 -29.43
CA GLU A 29 22.18 -29.03 -28.00
C GLU A 29 23.64 -29.28 -27.60
N LYS A 30 24.49 -29.69 -28.55
CA LYS A 30 25.86 -30.14 -28.28
C LYS A 30 26.95 -29.11 -28.55
N ILE A 31 26.67 -28.07 -29.34
CA ILE A 31 27.64 -27.02 -29.67
C ILE A 31 27.24 -25.72 -28.97
N LYS A 32 28.06 -25.27 -28.01
CA LYS A 32 27.93 -23.94 -27.39
C LYS A 32 28.46 -22.89 -28.36
N TRP A 33 27.59 -21.98 -28.79
CA TRP A 33 27.94 -20.89 -29.70
C TRP A 33 28.74 -19.80 -28.97
N GLY A 34 29.78 -19.27 -29.62
CA GLY A 34 30.52 -18.13 -29.10
C GLY A 34 29.71 -16.82 -29.16
N ILE A 35 30.17 -15.78 -28.46
CA ILE A 35 29.50 -14.47 -28.38
C ILE A 35 29.26 -13.82 -29.75
N ASP A 36 30.14 -14.06 -30.73
CA ASP A 36 30.01 -13.51 -32.08
C ASP A 36 28.85 -14.15 -32.89
N LEU A 37 28.41 -15.35 -32.48
CA LEU A 37 27.35 -16.11 -33.15
C LEU A 37 26.04 -16.13 -32.36
N ALA A 38 26.08 -16.17 -31.02
CA ALA A 38 24.90 -16.17 -30.15
C ALA A 38 24.57 -14.80 -29.53
N GLY A 39 25.42 -13.79 -29.73
CA GLY A 39 25.33 -12.53 -29.01
C GLY A 39 25.74 -12.66 -27.54
N GLY A 40 25.62 -11.56 -26.81
CA GLY A 40 25.99 -11.49 -25.40
C GLY A 40 26.16 -10.06 -24.92
N TYR A 41 26.72 -9.91 -23.73
CA TYR A 41 26.97 -8.62 -23.11
C TYR A 41 28.48 -8.34 -23.09
N SER A 42 28.89 -7.13 -23.44
CA SER A 42 30.25 -6.62 -23.21
C SER A 42 30.17 -5.45 -22.23
N LEU A 43 30.84 -5.58 -21.10
CA LEU A 43 30.91 -4.56 -20.06
C LEU A 43 32.34 -4.04 -19.96
N MET A 44 32.51 -2.73 -20.05
CA MET A 44 33.80 -2.05 -19.97
C MET A 44 33.89 -1.28 -18.66
N TYR A 45 34.87 -1.62 -17.82
CA TYR A 45 35.12 -0.96 -16.54
C TYR A 45 36.42 -0.18 -16.60
N GLU A 46 36.44 0.98 -15.97
CA GLU A 46 37.63 1.78 -15.76
C GLU A 46 38.13 1.61 -14.32
N LEU A 47 39.42 1.31 -14.19
CA LEU A 47 40.10 1.10 -12.92
C LEU A 47 40.74 2.41 -12.48
N ASP A 48 40.41 2.81 -11.25
CA ASP A 48 41.10 3.93 -10.62
C ASP A 48 42.55 3.54 -10.31
N ASN A 49 43.47 4.26 -10.94
CA ASN A 49 44.91 4.11 -10.76
C ASN A 49 45.57 5.39 -10.24
N THR A 50 44.79 6.27 -9.62
CA THR A 50 45.28 7.52 -9.04
C THR A 50 46.40 7.24 -8.03
N GLY A 51 47.56 7.87 -8.23
CA GLY A 51 48.73 7.69 -7.37
C GLY A 51 49.61 6.47 -7.69
N MET A 52 49.27 5.65 -8.68
CA MET A 52 50.09 4.51 -9.12
C MET A 52 51.05 4.90 -10.26
N GLN A 53 52.30 4.42 -10.22
CA GLN A 53 53.31 4.69 -11.24
C GLN A 53 54.01 3.41 -11.73
N GLY A 54 54.59 3.48 -12.93
CA GLY A 54 55.41 2.40 -13.48
C GLY A 54 54.63 1.10 -13.70
N THR A 55 55.30 -0.03 -13.44
CA THR A 55 54.82 -1.39 -13.73
C THR A 55 53.53 -1.75 -12.97
N ASP A 56 53.31 -1.20 -11.78
CA ASP A 56 52.09 -1.46 -11.02
C ASP A 56 50.84 -0.90 -11.70
N ARG A 57 50.96 0.21 -12.43
CA ARG A 57 49.85 0.78 -13.21
C ARG A 57 49.52 -0.08 -14.43
N THR A 58 50.53 -0.63 -15.11
CA THR A 58 50.32 -1.45 -16.32
C THR A 58 49.82 -2.85 -16.01
N GLU A 59 50.15 -3.40 -14.84
CA GLU A 59 49.72 -4.74 -14.42
C GLU A 59 48.41 -4.74 -13.60
N LEU A 60 47.91 -3.57 -13.18
CA LEU A 60 46.67 -3.43 -12.41
C LEU A 60 45.47 -4.16 -13.06
N PRO A 61 45.19 -4.00 -14.38
CA PRO A 61 44.06 -4.71 -15.00
C PRO A 61 44.15 -6.23 -14.88
N ARG A 62 45.35 -6.81 -15.00
CA ARG A 62 45.57 -8.26 -14.90
C ARG A 62 45.32 -8.77 -13.49
N ARG A 63 45.87 -8.07 -12.48
CA ARG A 63 45.65 -8.42 -11.07
C ARG A 63 44.18 -8.33 -10.67
N VAL A 64 43.47 -7.31 -11.14
CA VAL A 64 42.02 -7.16 -10.90
C VAL A 64 41.23 -8.28 -11.57
N ILE A 65 41.54 -8.61 -12.83
CA ILE A 65 40.92 -9.74 -13.54
C ILE A 65 41.10 -11.04 -12.74
N GLU A 66 42.30 -11.36 -12.26
CA GLU A 66 42.53 -12.58 -11.48
C GLU A 66 41.72 -12.66 -10.18
N VAL A 67 41.48 -11.52 -9.53
CA VAL A 67 40.67 -11.46 -8.30
C VAL A 67 39.19 -11.59 -8.63
N LEU A 68 38.72 -10.87 -9.64
CA LEU A 68 37.32 -10.92 -10.06
C LEU A 68 36.96 -12.29 -10.62
N GLN A 69 37.80 -12.91 -11.44
CA GLN A 69 37.58 -14.25 -11.97
C GLN A 69 37.45 -15.28 -10.84
N ARG A 70 38.31 -15.22 -9.82
CA ARG A 70 38.22 -16.10 -8.63
C ARG A 70 36.96 -15.89 -7.78
N ARG A 71 36.32 -14.73 -7.87
CA ARG A 71 35.10 -14.40 -7.10
C ARG A 71 33.83 -14.71 -7.87
N VAL A 72 33.81 -14.34 -9.14
CA VAL A 72 32.62 -14.32 -10.00
C VAL A 72 32.45 -15.64 -10.73
N ASP A 73 33.55 -16.20 -11.24
CA ASP A 73 33.54 -17.46 -11.96
C ASP A 73 34.73 -18.37 -11.57
N PRO A 74 34.82 -18.81 -10.30
CA PRO A 74 35.93 -19.61 -9.81
C PRO A 74 36.08 -20.96 -10.53
N ARG A 75 34.98 -21.45 -11.12
CA ARG A 75 34.92 -22.75 -11.80
C ARG A 75 34.96 -22.62 -13.33
N GLY A 76 35.06 -21.40 -13.88
CA GLY A 76 35.06 -21.17 -15.34
C GLY A 76 33.77 -21.59 -16.04
N VAL A 77 32.69 -21.66 -15.27
CA VAL A 77 31.39 -22.24 -15.60
C VAL A 77 30.59 -21.29 -16.50
N PHE A 78 30.70 -19.99 -16.26
CA PHE A 78 29.94 -18.96 -16.99
C PHE A 78 30.55 -18.62 -18.35
N ASN A 79 31.69 -19.25 -18.71
CA ASN A 79 32.43 -18.99 -19.95
C ASN A 79 32.69 -17.48 -20.19
N LEU A 80 32.93 -16.73 -19.10
CA LEU A 80 33.22 -15.31 -19.18
C LEU A 80 34.57 -15.08 -19.87
N VAL A 81 34.60 -14.13 -20.80
CA VAL A 81 35.84 -13.69 -21.44
C VAL A 81 36.31 -12.42 -20.77
N TRP A 82 37.47 -12.50 -20.11
CA TRP A 82 38.09 -11.37 -19.42
C TRP A 82 39.24 -10.84 -20.27
N ARG A 83 39.21 -9.54 -20.62
CA ARG A 83 40.27 -8.91 -21.41
C ARG A 83 40.75 -7.60 -20.76
N PRO A 84 42.06 -7.43 -20.54
CA PRO A 84 42.60 -6.11 -20.21
C PRO A 84 42.54 -5.22 -21.46
N VAL A 85 42.09 -3.98 -21.29
CA VAL A 85 41.99 -2.99 -22.38
C VAL A 85 42.80 -1.76 -22.00
N GLY A 86 43.84 -1.44 -22.77
CA GLY A 86 44.74 -0.34 -22.45
C GLY A 86 45.48 -0.52 -21.12
N THR A 87 45.69 0.57 -20.38
CA THR A 87 46.44 0.59 -19.11
C THR A 87 45.56 0.67 -17.87
N ASN A 88 44.25 0.88 -18.02
CA ASN A 88 43.34 1.10 -16.89
C ASN A 88 41.93 0.59 -17.11
N ARG A 89 41.67 -0.28 -18.09
CA ARG A 89 40.32 -0.81 -18.31
C ARG A 89 40.31 -2.32 -18.37
N ILE A 90 39.16 -2.88 -18.02
CA ILE A 90 38.87 -4.30 -18.18
C ILE A 90 37.56 -4.45 -18.95
N GLU A 91 37.55 -5.35 -19.93
CA GLU A 91 36.35 -5.79 -20.62
C GLU A 91 35.96 -7.16 -20.10
N ILE A 92 34.71 -7.29 -19.69
CA ILE A 92 34.09 -8.56 -19.29
C ILE A 92 33.02 -8.87 -20.32
N GLN A 93 33.20 -9.96 -21.07
CA GLN A 93 32.19 -10.44 -22.00
C GLN A 93 31.49 -11.66 -21.43
N MET A 94 30.16 -11.62 -21.44
CA MET A 94 29.30 -12.72 -21.03
C MET A 94 28.55 -13.25 -22.26
N PRO A 95 28.71 -14.53 -22.63
CA PRO A 95 27.90 -15.15 -23.67
C PRO A 95 26.41 -15.06 -23.34
N ALA A 96 25.55 -14.91 -24.35
CA ALA A 96 24.12 -15.03 -24.12
C ALA A 96 23.79 -16.42 -23.53
N PRO A 97 22.80 -16.52 -22.63
CA PRO A 97 22.27 -17.82 -22.21
C PRO A 97 21.86 -18.61 -23.47
N PRO A 98 22.01 -19.95 -23.48
CA PRO A 98 21.55 -20.77 -24.60
C PRO A 98 20.08 -20.44 -24.92
N GLU A 99 19.67 -20.52 -26.19
CA GLU A 99 18.33 -20.08 -26.64
C GLU A 99 17.17 -20.70 -25.83
N GLY A 100 17.37 -21.90 -25.26
CA GLY A 100 16.43 -22.56 -24.35
C GLY A 100 16.19 -21.87 -22.99
N GLU A 101 17.06 -20.95 -22.56
CA GLU A 101 16.90 -20.15 -21.33
C GLU A 101 16.36 -18.73 -21.59
N ALA A 102 16.55 -18.19 -22.79
CA ALA A 102 16.06 -16.85 -23.14
C ALA A 102 14.53 -16.80 -23.24
N GLY A 103 13.89 -17.91 -23.65
CA GLY A 103 12.43 -18.05 -23.69
C GLY A 103 11.77 -17.97 -22.32
N PRO A 104 12.10 -18.87 -21.37
CA PRO A 104 11.52 -18.87 -20.02
C PRO A 104 11.74 -17.57 -19.26
N ARG A 105 12.88 -16.90 -19.43
CA ARG A 105 13.14 -15.57 -18.85
C ARG A 105 12.18 -14.51 -19.38
N LYS A 106 12.01 -14.44 -20.71
CA LYS A 106 11.08 -13.50 -21.36
C LYS A 106 9.63 -13.80 -20.98
N ASP A 107 9.27 -15.08 -20.91
CA ASP A 107 7.93 -15.49 -20.49
C ASP A 107 7.67 -15.09 -19.03
N LEU A 108 8.63 -15.32 -18.14
CA LEU A 108 8.53 -14.91 -16.74
C LEU A 108 8.36 -13.40 -16.60
N GLU A 109 9.18 -12.60 -17.30
CA GLU A 109 9.07 -11.14 -17.31
C GLU A 109 7.69 -10.68 -17.81
N LYS A 110 7.23 -11.25 -18.94
CA LYS A 110 5.92 -10.98 -19.51
C LYS A 110 4.79 -11.23 -18.51
N TYR A 111 4.75 -12.40 -17.87
CA TYR A 111 3.67 -12.71 -16.91
C TYR A 111 3.78 -11.90 -15.62
N GLN A 112 5.00 -11.57 -15.16
CA GLN A 112 5.19 -10.67 -14.03
C GLN A 112 4.65 -9.27 -14.32
N ASP A 113 4.87 -8.75 -15.53
CA ASP A 113 4.36 -7.43 -15.93
C ASP A 113 2.84 -7.44 -16.10
N GLN A 114 2.28 -8.50 -16.67
CA GLN A 114 0.83 -8.70 -16.70
C GLN A 114 0.25 -8.73 -15.28
N LEU A 115 0.87 -9.47 -14.36
CA LEU A 115 0.42 -9.52 -12.97
C LEU A 115 0.49 -8.13 -12.31
N ARG A 116 1.62 -7.42 -12.46
CA ARG A 116 1.81 -6.06 -11.92
C ARG A 116 0.76 -5.08 -12.44
N ALA A 117 0.38 -5.19 -13.72
CA ALA A 117 -0.67 -4.35 -14.32
C ALA A 117 -2.05 -4.56 -13.68
N THR A 118 -2.30 -5.73 -13.07
CA THR A 118 -3.54 -5.99 -12.32
C THR A 118 -3.51 -5.46 -10.89
N LEU A 119 -2.36 -5.03 -10.35
CA LEU A 119 -2.26 -4.64 -8.94
C LEU A 119 -2.83 -3.24 -8.69
N LEU A 120 -3.75 -3.16 -7.74
CA LEU A 120 -4.39 -1.93 -7.30
C LEU A 120 -3.72 -1.35 -6.06
N ARG A 121 -3.64 -0.04 -6.01
CA ARG A 121 -3.20 0.71 -4.83
C ARG A 121 -4.37 1.47 -4.24
N ARG A 122 -4.36 1.63 -2.91
CA ARG A 122 -5.40 2.35 -2.17
C ARG A 122 -5.69 3.73 -2.75
N ASN A 123 -4.65 4.48 -3.10
CA ASN A 123 -4.79 5.83 -3.67
C ASN A 123 -5.50 5.82 -5.04
N GLN A 124 -5.35 4.77 -5.84
CA GLN A 124 -6.06 4.65 -7.12
C GLN A 124 -7.56 4.39 -6.90
N VAL A 125 -7.89 3.53 -5.92
CA VAL A 125 -9.29 3.25 -5.54
C VAL A 125 -9.96 4.52 -5.00
N VAL A 126 -9.33 5.20 -4.04
CA VAL A 126 -9.84 6.45 -3.46
C VAL A 126 -10.03 7.52 -4.54
N ALA A 127 -9.05 7.69 -5.44
CA ALA A 127 -9.16 8.64 -6.54
C ALA A 127 -10.29 8.30 -7.53
N ALA A 128 -10.63 7.02 -7.69
CA ALA A 128 -11.72 6.60 -8.55
C ALA A 128 -13.09 6.83 -7.92
N ILE A 129 -13.28 6.44 -6.66
CA ILE A 129 -14.56 6.60 -5.94
C ILE A 129 -14.87 8.07 -5.64
N SER A 130 -13.85 8.94 -5.52
CA SER A 130 -14.05 10.37 -5.31
C SER A 130 -14.49 11.13 -6.57
N ARG A 131 -14.54 10.48 -7.74
CA ARG A 131 -15.05 11.09 -8.97
C ARG A 131 -16.57 11.27 -8.91
N THR A 132 -17.09 12.08 -9.84
CA THR A 132 -18.53 12.27 -9.98
C THR A 132 -19.21 10.94 -10.37
N PRO A 133 -20.49 10.74 -10.02
CA PRO A 133 -21.23 9.53 -10.42
C PRO A 133 -21.22 9.28 -11.94
N ALA A 134 -21.12 10.32 -12.75
CA ALA A 134 -21.06 10.19 -14.21
C ALA A 134 -19.70 9.68 -14.72
N ASP A 135 -18.60 10.02 -14.05
CA ASP A 135 -17.23 9.64 -14.46
C ASP A 135 -16.76 8.32 -13.85
N ARG A 136 -17.43 7.85 -12.79
CA ARG A 136 -17.07 6.61 -12.07
C ARG A 136 -17.09 5.36 -12.95
N PRO A 137 -18.09 5.09 -13.81
CA PRO A 137 -18.12 3.86 -14.60
C PRO A 137 -16.87 3.70 -15.46
N ALA A 138 -16.50 4.72 -16.23
CA ALA A 138 -15.30 4.70 -17.06
C ALA A 138 -14.02 4.55 -16.22
N ALA A 139 -13.96 5.17 -15.04
CA ALA A 139 -12.85 4.99 -14.12
C ALA A 139 -12.76 3.56 -13.55
N PHE A 140 -13.90 2.96 -13.22
CA PHE A 140 -13.97 1.61 -12.65
C PHE A 140 -13.65 0.56 -13.69
N ASP A 141 -14.09 0.72 -14.94
CA ASP A 141 -13.76 -0.19 -16.03
C ASP A 141 -12.24 -0.23 -16.27
N ASN A 142 -11.59 0.94 -16.29
CA ASN A 142 -10.14 1.03 -16.42
C ASN A 142 -9.41 0.40 -15.22
N LEU A 143 -9.92 0.60 -14.01
CA LEU A 143 -9.30 0.11 -12.78
C LEU A 143 -9.54 -1.39 -12.56
N ALA A 144 -10.65 -1.93 -13.06
CA ALA A 144 -10.97 -3.36 -12.97
C ALA A 144 -9.94 -4.20 -13.73
N GLY A 145 -9.34 -3.68 -14.80
CA GLY A 145 -8.23 -4.31 -15.50
C GLY A 145 -8.56 -5.70 -16.05
N GLY A 146 -9.82 -5.91 -16.47
CA GLY A 146 -10.32 -7.19 -16.99
C GLY A 146 -10.84 -8.17 -15.93
N ILE A 147 -10.83 -7.82 -14.64
CA ILE A 147 -11.38 -8.66 -13.57
C ILE A 147 -12.81 -8.20 -13.26
N GLU A 148 -13.81 -8.94 -13.76
CA GLU A 148 -15.23 -8.56 -13.72
C GLU A 148 -15.73 -8.26 -12.30
N GLU A 149 -15.32 -9.07 -11.32
CA GLU A 149 -15.77 -8.93 -9.92
C GLU A 149 -15.37 -7.59 -9.28
N ARG A 150 -14.28 -6.96 -9.76
CA ARG A 150 -13.78 -5.69 -9.19
C ARG A 150 -14.74 -4.54 -9.40
N VAL A 151 -15.49 -4.52 -10.50
CA VAL A 151 -16.45 -3.43 -10.75
C VAL A 151 -17.53 -3.42 -9.69
N GLY A 152 -18.00 -4.61 -9.26
CA GLY A 152 -18.95 -4.74 -8.15
C GLY A 152 -18.39 -4.16 -6.85
N LEU A 153 -17.18 -4.55 -6.48
CA LEU A 153 -16.51 -4.06 -5.26
C LEU A 153 -16.23 -2.56 -5.30
N LEU A 154 -15.82 -2.03 -6.46
CA LEU A 154 -15.61 -0.58 -6.65
C LEU A 154 -16.90 0.22 -6.51
N ASN A 155 -18.03 -0.32 -6.99
CA ASN A 155 -19.34 0.29 -6.77
C ASN A 155 -19.72 0.26 -5.29
N SER A 156 -19.49 -0.85 -4.57
CA SER A 156 -19.72 -0.91 -3.12
C SER A 156 -18.88 0.11 -2.36
N ALA A 157 -17.60 0.26 -2.72
CA ALA A 157 -16.72 1.28 -2.16
C ALA A 157 -17.20 2.71 -2.47
N ALA A 158 -17.74 2.94 -3.68
CA ALA A 158 -18.32 4.23 -4.06
C ALA A 158 -19.57 4.57 -3.25
N THR A 159 -20.46 3.59 -3.02
CA THR A 159 -21.63 3.77 -2.15
C THR A 159 -21.21 4.08 -0.72
N ALA A 160 -20.24 3.35 -0.15
CA ALA A 160 -19.74 3.63 1.19
C ALA A 160 -19.11 5.04 1.30
N TYR A 161 -18.43 5.49 0.24
CA TYR A 161 -17.87 6.84 0.17
C TYR A 161 -18.95 7.93 0.15
N ASP A 162 -20.01 7.73 -0.65
CA ASP A 162 -21.13 8.66 -0.72
C ASP A 162 -21.90 8.72 0.60
N ASP A 163 -22.15 7.57 1.23
CA ASP A 163 -22.77 7.45 2.55
C ASP A 163 -21.97 8.22 3.60
N LEU A 164 -20.64 8.08 3.59
CA LEU A 164 -19.76 8.83 4.49
C LEU A 164 -19.86 10.34 4.23
N LYS A 165 -19.85 10.77 2.96
CA LYS A 165 -19.97 12.20 2.61
C LYS A 165 -21.30 12.79 3.03
N GLN A 166 -22.39 12.05 2.85
CA GLN A 166 -23.71 12.45 3.31
C GLN A 166 -23.75 12.55 4.84
N ALA A 167 -23.20 11.56 5.55
CA ALA A 167 -23.14 11.57 7.00
C ALA A 167 -22.30 12.76 7.52
N GLN A 168 -21.14 13.04 6.91
CA GLN A 168 -20.33 14.21 7.24
C GLN A 168 -21.12 15.51 7.10
N SER A 169 -21.83 15.68 5.98
CA SER A 169 -22.68 16.87 5.77
C SER A 169 -23.79 16.99 6.80
N GLN A 170 -24.45 15.88 7.16
CA GLN A 170 -25.53 15.89 8.14
C GLN A 170 -25.01 16.17 9.55
N TYR A 171 -23.84 15.64 9.90
CA TYR A 171 -23.20 15.89 11.19
C TYR A 171 -22.84 17.37 11.35
N GLU A 172 -22.23 17.99 10.33
CA GLU A 172 -21.93 19.43 10.36
C GLU A 172 -23.21 20.28 10.44
N ALA A 173 -24.30 19.87 9.77
CA ALA A 173 -25.60 20.53 9.91
C ALA A 173 -26.15 20.41 11.35
N ASN A 174 -26.07 19.24 11.96
CA ASN A 174 -26.48 19.01 13.35
C ASN A 174 -25.65 19.86 14.33
N LYS A 175 -24.35 19.98 14.08
CA LYS A 175 -23.43 20.81 14.87
C LYS A 175 -23.78 22.29 14.75
N ALA A 176 -24.01 22.79 13.54
CA ALA A 176 -24.44 24.16 13.32
C ALA A 176 -25.79 24.45 14.01
N GLU A 177 -26.75 23.52 13.93
CA GLU A 177 -28.02 23.63 14.65
C GLU A 177 -27.80 23.68 16.17
N ALA A 178 -26.97 22.79 16.72
CA ALA A 178 -26.62 22.79 18.14
C ALA A 178 -25.97 24.11 18.56
N GLU A 179 -25.06 24.68 17.78
CA GLU A 179 -24.46 25.99 18.06
C GLU A 179 -25.50 27.12 18.11
N THR A 180 -26.52 27.09 17.23
CA THR A 180 -27.59 28.11 17.26
C THR A 180 -28.50 27.98 18.48
N LYS A 181 -28.77 26.74 18.92
CA LYS A 181 -29.72 26.41 19.99
C LYS A 181 -29.07 26.35 21.36
N ASN A 182 -27.78 26.06 21.48
CA ASN A 182 -27.12 25.90 22.77
C ASN A 182 -26.89 27.25 23.45
N LEU A 183 -27.00 27.26 24.77
CA LEU A 183 -26.68 28.41 25.60
C LEU A 183 -25.35 28.19 26.31
N SER A 184 -24.56 29.25 26.47
CA SER A 184 -23.39 29.24 27.33
C SER A 184 -23.73 29.70 28.74
N LYS A 185 -22.92 29.28 29.72
CA LYS A 185 -23.01 29.78 31.09
C LYS A 185 -22.86 31.30 31.16
N ASP A 186 -22.00 31.87 30.33
CA ASP A 186 -21.73 33.30 30.31
C ASP A 186 -22.93 34.09 29.79
N GLN A 187 -23.61 33.61 28.74
CA GLN A 187 -24.86 34.21 28.26
C GLN A 187 -25.92 34.27 29.36
N ILE A 188 -26.07 33.19 30.14
CA ILE A 188 -27.02 33.13 31.26
C ILE A 188 -26.59 34.09 32.38
N THR A 189 -25.30 34.13 32.69
CA THR A 189 -24.74 34.96 33.76
C THR A 189 -24.82 36.45 33.44
N GLU A 190 -24.58 36.86 32.19
CA GLU A 190 -24.77 38.24 31.75
C GLU A 190 -26.25 38.63 31.74
N TRP A 191 -27.14 37.72 31.33
CA TRP A 191 -28.58 37.97 31.35
C TRP A 191 -29.12 38.25 32.75
N VAL A 192 -28.76 37.44 33.76
CA VAL A 192 -29.30 37.63 35.13
C VAL A 192 -28.84 38.93 35.79
N LYS A 193 -27.70 39.49 35.37
CA LYS A 193 -27.17 40.78 35.85
C LYS A 193 -27.97 41.99 35.35
N LEU A 194 -28.77 41.81 34.29
CA LEU A 194 -29.59 42.89 33.74
C LEU A 194 -30.70 43.31 34.71
N PRO A 195 -31.21 44.54 34.60
CA PRO A 195 -32.45 44.95 35.26
C PRO A 195 -33.60 44.01 34.93
N VAL A 196 -34.54 43.83 35.87
CA VAL A 196 -35.66 42.88 35.74
C VAL A 196 -36.47 43.13 34.45
N GLU A 197 -36.67 44.40 34.09
CA GLU A 197 -37.41 44.80 32.88
C GLU A 197 -36.69 44.36 31.59
N GLU A 198 -35.36 44.48 31.55
CA GLU A 198 -34.54 44.06 30.40
C GLU A 198 -34.42 42.54 30.31
N ARG A 199 -34.40 41.83 31.46
CA ARG A 199 -34.42 40.36 31.48
C ARG A 199 -35.66 39.80 30.79
N ALA A 200 -36.82 40.38 31.05
CA ALA A 200 -38.08 39.96 30.43
C ALA A 200 -38.04 40.14 28.91
N ALA A 201 -37.45 41.24 28.43
CA ALA A 201 -37.28 41.50 27.00
C ALA A 201 -36.31 40.50 26.33
N GLN A 202 -35.24 40.08 27.02
CA GLN A 202 -34.25 39.14 26.49
C GLN A 202 -34.62 37.66 26.68
N MET A 203 -35.63 37.33 27.49
CA MET A 203 -36.00 35.94 27.79
C MET A 203 -36.31 35.13 26.52
N ALA A 204 -37.03 35.74 25.57
CA ALA A 204 -37.38 35.09 24.30
C ALA A 204 -36.15 34.71 23.46
N SER A 205 -35.05 35.46 23.53
CA SER A 205 -33.83 35.15 22.78
C SER A 205 -33.05 33.97 23.37
N LEU A 206 -33.16 33.76 24.69
CA LEU A 206 -32.54 32.63 25.41
C LEU A 206 -33.39 31.36 25.31
N GLU A 207 -34.70 31.48 25.12
CA GLU A 207 -35.57 30.31 24.88
C GLU A 207 -35.14 29.53 23.62
N LYS A 208 -34.62 30.20 22.57
CA LYS A 208 -34.10 29.58 21.32
C LYS A 208 -35.05 28.52 20.74
N ASP A 209 -36.35 28.83 20.71
CA ASP A 209 -37.42 27.95 20.24
C ASP A 209 -37.59 26.65 21.04
N VAL A 210 -37.03 26.58 22.26
CA VAL A 210 -37.19 25.46 23.18
C VAL A 210 -38.09 25.89 24.34
N ALA A 211 -39.40 25.71 24.18
CA ALA A 211 -40.42 26.18 25.14
C ALA A 211 -40.20 25.70 26.59
N THR A 212 -39.56 24.53 26.77
CA THR A 212 -39.24 23.97 28.09
C THR A 212 -38.11 24.72 28.81
N ARG A 213 -37.39 25.65 28.16
CA ARG A 213 -36.34 26.48 28.80
C ARG A 213 -36.90 27.62 29.62
N LYS A 214 -38.05 28.17 29.25
CA LYS A 214 -38.68 29.30 29.95
C LYS A 214 -38.82 29.09 31.46
N PRO A 215 -39.44 27.99 31.97
CA PRO A 215 -39.56 27.79 33.41
C PRO A 215 -38.20 27.64 34.12
N LEU A 216 -37.17 27.15 33.43
CA LEU A 216 -35.81 27.06 33.99
C LEU A 216 -35.12 28.42 34.03
N LEU A 217 -35.29 29.24 32.99
CA LEU A 217 -34.80 30.62 32.97
C LEU A 217 -35.45 31.44 34.10
N GLU A 218 -36.76 31.31 34.31
CA GLU A 218 -37.46 31.93 35.43
C GLU A 218 -36.92 31.47 36.79
N ALA A 219 -36.64 30.16 36.95
CA ALA A 219 -36.05 29.63 38.17
C ALA A 219 -34.62 30.17 38.42
N ILE A 220 -33.82 30.31 37.35
CA ILE A 220 -32.49 30.91 37.41
C ILE A 220 -32.56 32.38 37.84
N ALA A 221 -33.47 33.16 37.26
CA ALA A 221 -33.67 34.57 37.62
C ALA A 221 -34.04 34.72 39.10
N ARG A 222 -34.98 33.92 39.61
CA ARG A 222 -35.35 33.93 41.03
C ARG A 222 -34.18 33.59 41.95
N ALA A 223 -33.44 32.52 41.64
CA ALA A 223 -32.29 32.10 42.43
C ALA A 223 -31.17 33.16 42.44
N TRP A 224 -30.99 33.89 41.34
CA TRP A 224 -30.06 35.02 41.28
C TRP A 224 -30.52 36.21 42.12
N ASP A 225 -31.80 36.58 42.04
CA ASP A 225 -32.36 37.70 42.81
C ASP A 225 -32.30 37.42 44.33
N GLU A 226 -32.57 36.18 44.77
CA GLU A 226 -32.40 35.75 46.17
C GLU A 226 -30.95 35.86 46.63
N LEU A 227 -29.99 35.44 45.78
CA LEU A 227 -28.56 35.54 46.07
C LEU A 227 -28.09 37.01 46.19
N GLU A 228 -28.51 37.87 45.26
CA GLU A 228 -28.15 39.30 45.28
C GLU A 228 -28.81 40.05 46.44
N ALA A 229 -30.05 39.72 46.79
CA ALA A 229 -30.71 40.27 47.96
C ALA A 229 -29.95 39.91 49.26
N ALA A 230 -29.57 38.65 49.41
CA ALA A 230 -28.80 38.17 50.57
C ALA A 230 -27.41 38.83 50.66
N ARG A 231 -26.74 39.08 49.52
CA ARG A 231 -25.46 39.81 49.48
C ARG A 231 -25.61 41.24 49.96
N LYS A 232 -26.62 41.96 49.47
CA LYS A 232 -26.92 43.34 49.90
C LYS A 232 -27.27 43.42 51.38
N GLU A 233 -28.02 42.46 51.92
CA GLU A 233 -28.34 42.38 53.35
C GLU A 233 -27.06 42.24 54.19
N THR A 234 -26.12 41.39 53.74
CA THR A 234 -24.83 41.18 54.40
C THR A 234 -23.94 42.43 54.38
N GLU A 235 -24.04 43.25 53.33
CA GLU A 235 -23.31 44.52 53.19
C GLU A 235 -23.93 45.67 54.00
N SER A 236 -25.16 45.52 54.50
CA SER A 236 -25.89 46.56 55.23
C SER A 236 -25.49 46.64 56.71
N ALA A 237 -25.51 47.85 57.27
CA ALA A 237 -25.10 48.11 58.66
C ALA A 237 -26.04 47.49 59.73
N ASP A 238 -27.23 47.03 59.34
CA ASP A 238 -28.25 46.41 60.22
C ASP A 238 -28.14 44.87 60.30
N ALA A 239 -27.15 44.25 59.64
CA ALA A 239 -26.97 42.79 59.56
C ALA A 239 -26.77 42.07 60.92
N ALA A 240 -26.66 42.82 62.03
CA ALA A 240 -26.46 42.27 63.38
C ALA A 240 -27.74 41.70 64.03
N ALA A 241 -28.93 41.91 63.46
CA ALA A 241 -30.21 41.58 64.11
C ALA A 241 -30.86 40.25 63.63
N THR A 242 -30.42 39.66 62.53
CA THR A 242 -30.96 38.42 61.94
C THR A 242 -29.88 37.34 61.72
N PRO A 243 -30.24 36.05 61.64
CA PRO A 243 -29.30 35.01 61.22
C PRO A 243 -28.74 35.35 59.83
N ALA A 244 -27.42 35.41 59.69
CA ALA A 244 -26.78 35.74 58.42
C ALA A 244 -27.27 34.78 57.32
N PRO A 245 -27.67 35.30 56.14
CA PRO A 245 -28.15 34.45 55.07
C PRO A 245 -27.06 33.51 54.56
N ASP A 246 -27.42 32.26 54.23
CA ASP A 246 -26.49 31.24 53.75
C ASP A 246 -26.15 31.47 52.26
N ILE A 247 -25.22 32.40 52.01
CA ILE A 247 -24.74 32.78 50.68
C ILE A 247 -24.20 31.57 49.90
N ASN A 248 -23.59 30.60 50.59
CA ASN A 248 -23.02 29.41 49.95
C ASN A 248 -24.11 28.51 49.39
N ASN A 249 -25.18 28.28 50.16
CA ASN A 249 -26.34 27.51 49.72
C ASN A 249 -27.06 28.22 48.55
N LEU A 250 -27.30 29.52 48.65
CA LEU A 250 -27.91 30.32 47.58
C LEU A 250 -27.08 30.27 46.29
N THR A 251 -25.75 30.38 46.40
CA THR A 251 -24.82 30.23 45.27
C THR A 251 -24.90 28.83 44.65
N SER A 252 -24.99 27.78 45.47
CA SER A 252 -25.19 26.40 45.00
C SER A 252 -26.52 26.22 44.26
N ASN A 253 -27.60 26.83 44.77
CA ASN A 253 -28.93 26.76 44.16
C ASN A 253 -28.95 27.46 42.80
N TYR A 254 -28.36 28.66 42.69
CA TYR A 254 -28.17 29.34 41.41
C TYR A 254 -27.37 28.48 40.42
N ASN A 255 -26.20 27.97 40.82
CA ASN A 255 -25.37 27.12 39.96
C ASN A 255 -26.10 25.85 39.51
N ARG A 256 -26.92 25.24 40.37
CA ARG A 256 -27.73 24.07 40.04
C ARG A 256 -28.83 24.41 39.05
N ALA A 257 -29.50 25.55 39.21
CA ALA A 257 -30.51 26.02 38.27
C ALA A 257 -29.90 26.26 36.88
N VAL A 258 -28.74 26.93 36.81
CA VAL A 258 -27.98 27.11 35.57
C VAL A 258 -27.60 25.77 34.95
N ALA A 259 -27.08 24.83 35.74
CA ALA A 259 -26.72 23.50 35.25
C ALA A 259 -27.93 22.72 34.70
N ASN A 260 -29.11 22.85 35.32
CA ASN A 260 -30.33 22.21 34.82
C ASN A 260 -30.75 22.74 33.45
N LEU A 261 -30.61 24.05 33.20
CA LEU A 261 -30.86 24.63 31.88
C LEU A 261 -29.82 24.15 30.86
N LEU A 262 -28.53 24.16 31.22
CA LEU A 262 -27.44 23.76 30.31
C LEU A 262 -27.51 22.28 29.91
N ARG A 263 -28.13 21.40 30.73
CA ARG A 263 -28.41 20.01 30.35
C ARG A 263 -29.37 19.86 29.17
N MET A 264 -30.07 20.93 28.80
CA MET A 264 -30.91 20.96 27.61
C MET A 264 -30.15 21.36 26.34
N ASN A 265 -28.84 21.63 26.44
CA ASN A 265 -28.02 21.80 25.27
C ASN A 265 -27.92 20.48 24.51
N ILE A 266 -27.93 20.58 23.19
CA ILE A 266 -27.75 19.47 22.28
C ILE A 266 -26.26 19.12 22.29
N ASP A 267 -25.97 17.88 22.67
CA ASP A 267 -24.67 17.26 22.47
C ASP A 267 -24.76 16.36 21.24
N VAL A 268 -24.16 16.80 20.14
CA VAL A 268 -24.23 16.10 18.84
C VAL A 268 -23.47 14.78 18.89
N ASP A 269 -22.43 14.68 19.73
CA ASP A 269 -21.59 13.49 19.83
C ASP A 269 -22.32 12.36 20.55
N SER A 270 -23.10 12.71 21.58
CA SER A 270 -23.89 11.75 22.37
C SER A 270 -25.36 11.62 21.94
N ALA A 271 -25.76 12.29 20.84
CA ALA A 271 -27.13 12.24 20.35
C ALA A 271 -27.58 10.79 20.02
N THR A 272 -28.75 10.39 20.51
CA THR A 272 -29.30 9.04 20.30
C THR A 272 -30.07 8.89 18.98
N THR A 273 -30.34 10.00 18.30
CA THR A 273 -31.07 10.06 17.04
C THR A 273 -30.31 10.92 16.03
N GLY A 274 -30.37 10.53 14.75
CA GLY A 274 -29.65 11.25 13.68
C GLY A 274 -28.19 10.80 13.55
N VAL A 275 -27.40 11.60 12.82
CA VAL A 275 -25.97 11.36 12.63
C VAL A 275 -25.17 11.99 13.77
N ASN A 276 -24.45 11.13 14.51
CA ASN A 276 -23.52 11.46 15.59
C ASN A 276 -22.10 10.95 15.28
N ILE A 277 -21.16 11.15 16.20
CA ILE A 277 -19.77 10.74 16.01
C ILE A 277 -19.62 9.22 15.78
N ASN A 278 -20.38 8.39 16.50
CA ASN A 278 -20.33 6.93 16.34
C ASN A 278 -20.83 6.49 14.96
N THR A 279 -21.86 7.14 14.44
CA THR A 279 -22.33 6.88 13.07
C THR A 279 -21.29 7.27 12.04
N LEU A 280 -20.55 8.37 12.22
CA LEU A 280 -19.46 8.75 11.32
C LEU A 280 -18.36 7.70 11.31
N VAL A 281 -17.89 7.28 12.49
CA VAL A 281 -16.87 6.23 12.64
C VAL A 281 -17.33 4.94 11.94
N ALA A 282 -18.58 4.52 12.14
CA ALA A 282 -19.11 3.33 11.47
C ALA A 282 -19.14 3.47 9.93
N ARG A 283 -19.37 4.68 9.38
CA ARG A 283 -19.30 4.92 7.93
C ARG A 283 -17.86 4.94 7.41
N GLU A 284 -16.93 5.45 8.18
CA GLU A 284 -15.49 5.40 7.86
C GLU A 284 -15.00 3.96 7.83
N GLU A 285 -15.35 3.15 8.84
CA GLU A 285 -15.02 1.72 8.89
C GLU A 285 -15.65 0.94 7.71
N ALA A 286 -16.90 1.26 7.33
CA ALA A 286 -17.55 0.64 6.18
C ALA A 286 -16.83 0.97 4.86
N LEU A 287 -16.37 2.22 4.68
CA LEU A 287 -15.58 2.61 3.52
C LEU A 287 -14.22 1.91 3.52
N ASP A 288 -13.53 1.86 4.66
CA ASP A 288 -12.24 1.19 4.79
C ASP A 288 -12.35 -0.31 4.48
N GLY A 289 -13.41 -0.97 4.96
CA GLY A 289 -13.73 -2.36 4.64
C GLY A 289 -13.97 -2.57 3.14
N ALA A 290 -14.82 -1.74 2.53
CA ALA A 290 -15.11 -1.85 1.09
C ALA A 290 -13.86 -1.61 0.22
N ILE A 291 -12.98 -0.68 0.61
CA ILE A 291 -11.68 -0.48 -0.05
C ILE A 291 -10.78 -1.70 0.16
N ALA A 292 -10.76 -2.28 1.36
CA ALA A 292 -9.98 -3.48 1.65
C ALA A 292 -10.44 -4.67 0.78
N ASP A 293 -11.74 -4.85 0.57
CA ASP A 293 -12.28 -5.90 -0.31
C ASP A 293 -11.80 -5.72 -1.76
N VAL A 294 -11.79 -4.49 -2.28
CA VAL A 294 -11.21 -4.20 -3.61
C VAL A 294 -9.73 -4.58 -3.64
N LEU A 295 -8.95 -4.21 -2.63
CA LEU A 295 -7.51 -4.50 -2.57
C LEU A 295 -7.21 -5.98 -2.33
N ALA A 296 -8.12 -6.74 -1.72
CA ALA A 296 -7.98 -8.17 -1.51
C ALA A 296 -8.00 -8.97 -2.83
N THR A 297 -8.47 -8.36 -3.92
CA THR A 297 -8.38 -8.93 -5.27
C THR A 297 -6.95 -8.87 -5.86
N ASN A 298 -6.00 -8.23 -5.17
CA ASN A 298 -4.60 -8.25 -5.56
C ASN A 298 -3.94 -9.57 -5.17
N VAL A 299 -3.13 -10.11 -6.08
CA VAL A 299 -2.25 -11.23 -5.76
C VAL A 299 -1.10 -10.73 -4.89
N ASP A 300 -0.86 -11.41 -3.76
CA ASP A 300 0.32 -11.17 -2.94
C ASP A 300 1.58 -11.71 -3.66
N VAL A 301 2.28 -10.80 -4.33
CA VAL A 301 3.50 -11.11 -5.09
C VAL A 301 4.61 -11.65 -4.19
N GLY A 302 4.71 -11.17 -2.95
CA GLY A 302 5.73 -11.61 -2.01
C GLY A 302 5.50 -13.07 -1.60
N ARG A 303 4.25 -13.41 -1.24
CA ARG A 303 3.86 -14.79 -0.95
C ARG A 303 4.04 -15.69 -2.17
N LEU A 304 3.65 -15.24 -3.36
CA LEU A 304 3.83 -16.00 -4.60
C LEU A 304 5.32 -16.29 -4.84
N GLN A 305 6.20 -15.30 -4.69
CA GLN A 305 7.65 -15.50 -4.84
C GLN A 305 8.20 -16.52 -3.84
N VAL A 306 7.83 -16.42 -2.57
CA VAL A 306 8.26 -17.38 -1.54
C VAL A 306 7.83 -18.81 -1.90
N LEU A 307 6.63 -19.00 -2.44
CA LEU A 307 6.15 -20.31 -2.91
C LEU A 307 6.93 -20.80 -4.13
N LEU A 308 7.26 -19.92 -5.08
CA LEU A 308 8.05 -20.28 -6.25
C LEU A 308 9.45 -20.76 -5.87
N GLU A 309 10.09 -20.13 -4.88
CA GLU A 309 11.43 -20.49 -4.40
C GLU A 309 11.50 -21.84 -3.65
N MET A 310 10.36 -22.39 -3.24
CA MET A 310 10.30 -23.72 -2.64
C MET A 310 10.58 -24.84 -3.65
N PRO A 311 10.97 -26.05 -3.20
CA PRO A 311 11.16 -27.19 -4.10
C PRO A 311 9.89 -27.47 -4.91
N ALA A 312 10.05 -27.66 -6.23
CA ALA A 312 8.92 -27.83 -7.15
C ALA A 312 7.95 -28.94 -6.75
N ASN A 313 8.49 -30.06 -6.23
CA ASN A 313 7.74 -31.23 -5.78
C ASN A 313 7.33 -31.18 -4.29
N GLY A 314 7.60 -30.08 -3.60
CA GLY A 314 7.27 -29.92 -2.19
C GLY A 314 5.77 -29.73 -1.98
N GLU A 315 5.17 -30.51 -1.08
CA GLU A 315 3.74 -30.43 -0.78
C GLU A 315 3.29 -29.03 -0.35
N GLY A 316 4.12 -28.32 0.42
CA GLY A 316 3.84 -26.94 0.84
C GLY A 316 3.77 -25.94 -0.31
N ARG A 317 4.59 -26.12 -1.35
CA ARG A 317 4.55 -25.31 -2.57
C ARG A 317 3.26 -25.57 -3.34
N ILE A 318 2.95 -26.83 -3.60
CA ILE A 318 1.79 -27.25 -4.40
C ILE A 318 0.51 -26.71 -3.75
N LYS A 319 0.28 -27.02 -2.46
CA LYS A 319 -0.90 -26.53 -1.74
C LYS A 319 -0.94 -25.00 -1.64
N GLY A 320 0.21 -24.36 -1.47
CA GLY A 320 0.30 -22.90 -1.40
C GLY A 320 -0.08 -22.23 -2.72
N LEU A 321 0.40 -22.74 -3.85
CA LEU A 321 0.08 -22.23 -5.19
C LEU A 321 -1.40 -22.50 -5.55
N GLU A 322 -1.93 -23.68 -5.22
CA GLU A 322 -3.35 -24.00 -5.37
C GLU A 322 -4.23 -23.00 -4.60
N ALA A 323 -3.85 -22.66 -3.36
CA ALA A 323 -4.58 -21.67 -2.57
C ALA A 323 -4.53 -20.26 -3.18
N VAL A 324 -3.39 -19.86 -3.74
CA VAL A 324 -3.26 -18.57 -4.45
C VAL A 324 -4.13 -18.54 -5.70
N ILE A 325 -4.12 -19.61 -6.50
CA ILE A 325 -4.96 -19.72 -7.71
C ILE A 325 -6.44 -19.73 -7.36
N ALA A 326 -6.84 -20.46 -6.32
CA ALA A 326 -8.23 -20.52 -5.86
C ALA A 326 -8.75 -19.16 -5.35
N ALA A 327 -7.88 -18.35 -4.73
CA ALA A 327 -8.22 -17.00 -4.28
C ALA A 327 -8.28 -15.97 -5.43
N HIS A 328 -7.66 -16.26 -6.58
CA HIS A 328 -7.50 -15.32 -7.70
C HIS A 328 -7.82 -15.98 -9.06
N PRO A 329 -9.07 -16.47 -9.25
CA PRO A 329 -9.43 -17.25 -10.43
C PRO A 329 -9.27 -16.47 -11.74
N ALA A 330 -9.55 -15.15 -11.73
CA ALA A 330 -9.42 -14.29 -12.90
C ALA A 330 -7.95 -14.11 -13.36
N GLN A 331 -6.99 -14.31 -12.46
CA GLN A 331 -5.56 -14.20 -12.75
C GLN A 331 -4.87 -15.55 -12.89
N LYS A 332 -5.63 -16.66 -12.86
CA LYS A 332 -5.11 -18.03 -12.91
C LYS A 332 -4.11 -18.24 -14.04
N ASP A 333 -4.44 -17.83 -15.26
CA ASP A 333 -3.58 -18.05 -16.43
C ASP A 333 -2.25 -17.30 -16.32
N ILE A 334 -2.26 -16.11 -15.72
CA ILE A 334 -1.04 -15.33 -15.46
C ILE A 334 -0.19 -16.04 -14.39
N ILE A 335 -0.82 -16.51 -13.31
CA ILE A 335 -0.14 -17.20 -12.21
C ILE A 335 0.48 -18.52 -12.70
N ASP A 336 -0.28 -19.33 -13.45
CA ASP A 336 0.21 -20.56 -14.07
C ASP A 336 1.37 -20.29 -15.04
N GLY A 337 1.28 -19.20 -15.81
CA GLY A 337 2.35 -18.73 -16.67
C GLY A 337 3.64 -18.40 -15.91
N ILE A 338 3.53 -17.71 -14.78
CA ILE A 338 4.67 -17.43 -13.89
C ILE A 338 5.26 -18.73 -13.35
N ILE A 339 4.42 -19.64 -12.83
CA ILE A 339 4.86 -20.91 -12.24
C ILE A 339 5.66 -21.71 -13.28
N LYS A 340 5.09 -21.89 -14.47
CA LYS A 340 5.72 -22.63 -15.56
C LYS A 340 7.05 -21.99 -15.98
N ALA A 341 7.04 -20.69 -16.26
CA ALA A 341 8.24 -19.98 -16.71
C ALA A 341 9.36 -20.00 -15.65
N TYR A 342 8.98 -19.92 -14.37
CA TYR A 342 9.91 -20.02 -13.25
C TYR A 342 10.50 -21.44 -13.10
N ASP A 343 9.67 -22.48 -13.23
CA ASP A 343 10.10 -23.86 -13.13
C ASP A 343 10.99 -24.26 -14.31
N ASP A 344 10.60 -23.91 -15.54
CA ASP A 344 11.40 -24.13 -16.76
C ASP A 344 12.78 -23.48 -16.64
N LEU A 345 12.82 -22.27 -16.08
CA LEU A 345 14.04 -21.52 -15.81
C LEU A 345 14.90 -22.16 -14.70
N ASN A 346 14.33 -22.92 -13.77
CA ASN A 346 15.07 -23.60 -12.71
C ASN A 346 15.48 -25.04 -13.07
N THR A 347 14.70 -25.74 -13.90
CA THR A 347 15.09 -27.06 -14.43
C THR A 347 16.26 -26.97 -15.39
N ASN A 348 16.37 -25.86 -16.15
CA ASN A 348 17.51 -25.61 -17.02
C ASN A 348 18.79 -25.18 -16.27
N LYS A 349 18.71 -24.94 -14.94
CA LYS A 349 19.80 -24.41 -14.09
C LYS A 349 20.57 -25.44 -13.27
N SER A 350 20.30 -26.74 -13.38
CA SER A 350 20.83 -27.78 -12.47
C SER A 350 22.33 -28.13 -12.62
N GLY A 351 23.21 -27.19 -12.95
CA GLY A 351 24.67 -27.43 -12.96
C GLY A 351 25.57 -26.24 -12.62
N GLU A 352 25.14 -25.01 -12.83
CA GLU A 352 26.04 -23.87 -12.98
C GLU A 352 25.38 -22.64 -12.30
N GLY A 353 26.14 -21.82 -11.55
CA GLY A 353 25.59 -20.85 -10.57
C GLY A 353 24.70 -19.74 -11.17
N ARG A 354 24.28 -18.76 -10.36
CA ARG A 354 23.52 -17.59 -10.84
C ARG A 354 24.50 -16.47 -11.21
N LEU A 355 24.56 -16.08 -12.48
CA LEU A 355 25.22 -14.85 -12.89
C LEU A 355 24.42 -14.16 -13.99
N ASP A 356 23.85 -13.00 -13.66
CA ASP A 356 23.16 -12.10 -14.59
C ASP A 356 24.13 -10.99 -15.06
N PRO A 357 24.00 -10.46 -16.28
CA PRO A 357 24.68 -9.21 -16.69
C PRO A 357 24.55 -8.07 -15.66
N ALA A 358 23.41 -7.94 -14.97
CA ALA A 358 23.21 -6.95 -13.92
C ALA A 358 24.07 -7.21 -12.67
N ASP A 359 24.43 -8.47 -12.38
CA ASP A 359 25.34 -8.81 -11.29
C ASP A 359 26.77 -8.38 -11.62
N LEU A 360 27.17 -8.51 -12.90
CA LEU A 360 28.46 -8.00 -13.36
C LEU A 360 28.53 -6.47 -13.21
N GLN A 361 27.46 -5.74 -13.53
CA GLN A 361 27.41 -4.27 -13.40
C GLN A 361 27.65 -3.76 -11.98
N ARG A 362 27.49 -4.61 -10.95
CA ARG A 362 27.62 -4.26 -9.53
C ARG A 362 28.98 -4.61 -8.92
N LEU A 363 29.89 -5.18 -9.72
CA LEU A 363 31.30 -5.39 -9.36
C LEU A 363 32.05 -4.06 -9.26
#